data_AF-A0A5D2U4F1-F1
#
_entry.id   AF-A0A5D2U4F1-F1
#
_cell.length_a   1.000
_cell.length_b   1.000
_cell.length_c   1.000
_cell.angle_alpha   90.00
_cell.angle_beta   90.00
_cell.angle_gamma   90.00
#
_symmetry.space_group_name_H-M   'P 1'
#
loop_
_entity.id
_entity.type
_entity.pdbx_description
1 polymer ?
#
loop_
_entity_poly.entity_id
_entity_poly.type
_entity_poly.pdbx_seq_one_letter_code
_entity_poly.pdbx_strand_id
1 'polypeptide(L)'
;MVEKTRGRKEEVVTREYTINLHKRLHGCISTGCIPEQGFKDMILLRTIQMHENLWGKKSNITITFKKKAPKAIKEIRKFAEKAMGTKDVRVDVKLNKHIWSRGIRSVPRRIRVRIARRRNDDEDAKEELYSLVTVAEIPAEGLKGLGTKVIDDDDE
;
A
#
# COMPACT_ATOMS: atom_id res chain seq x y z
N MET A 1 -1.42 39.67 -11.78
CA MET A 1 -0.66 38.48 -11.35
C MET A 1 -1.68 37.41 -10.99
N VAL A 2 -1.81 36.34 -11.77
CA VAL A 2 -2.74 35.25 -11.44
C VAL A 2 -1.98 34.29 -10.53
N GLU A 3 -2.37 34.24 -9.26
CA GLU A 3 -1.90 33.18 -8.35
C GLU A 3 -2.39 31.84 -8.92
N LYS A 4 -1.46 31.10 -9.52
CA LYS A 4 -1.72 29.75 -9.99
C LYS A 4 -2.01 28.90 -8.75
N THR A 5 -3.27 28.54 -8.53
CA THR A 5 -3.66 27.65 -7.44
C THR A 5 -2.88 26.35 -7.59
N ARG A 6 -1.92 26.10 -6.70
CA ARG A 6 -1.12 24.86 -6.69
C ARG A 6 -2.05 23.67 -6.64
N GLY A 7 -1.81 22.68 -7.49
CA GLY A 7 -2.66 21.49 -7.52
C GLY A 7 -2.52 20.71 -6.23
N ARG A 8 -3.58 20.05 -5.76
CA ARG A 8 -3.60 19.19 -4.54
C ARG A 8 -2.54 18.07 -4.53
N LYS A 9 -1.84 17.86 -5.64
CA LYS A 9 -0.75 16.89 -5.81
C LYS A 9 0.64 17.48 -5.52
N GLU A 10 0.80 18.79 -5.54
CA GLU A 10 2.08 19.49 -5.32
C GLU A 10 2.30 19.88 -3.86
N GLU A 11 1.26 19.76 -3.03
CA GLU A 11 1.31 20.09 -1.61
C GLU A 11 2.02 19.00 -0.79
N VAL A 12 2.86 19.45 0.14
CA VAL A 12 3.47 18.63 1.19
C VAL A 12 2.35 18.25 2.15
N VAL A 13 2.10 16.95 2.30
CA VAL A 13 0.98 16.45 3.08
C VAL A 13 1.42 15.21 3.83
N THR A 14 1.03 15.12 5.10
CA THR A 14 1.16 13.88 5.86
C THR A 14 -0.21 13.30 6.22
N ARG A 15 -0.31 11.97 6.08
CA ARG A 15 -1.54 11.23 6.36
C ARG A 15 -1.22 9.92 7.02
N GLU A 16 -2.06 9.55 7.98
CA GLU A 16 -2.08 8.22 8.55
C GLU A 16 -3.10 7.34 7.85
N TYR A 17 -2.65 6.13 7.52
CA TYR A 17 -3.44 5.09 6.90
C TYR A 17 -3.40 3.82 7.73
N THR A 18 -4.49 3.05 7.66
CA THR A 18 -4.47 1.65 8.10
C THR A 18 -4.44 0.73 6.89
N ILE A 19 -3.32 0.04 6.68
CA ILE A 19 -3.16 -0.90 5.57
C ILE A 19 -3.58 -2.29 6.03
N ASN A 20 -4.55 -2.88 5.33
CA ASN A 20 -4.93 -4.27 5.53
C ASN A 20 -4.01 -5.19 4.70
N LEU A 21 -2.99 -5.73 5.36
CA LEU A 21 -2.02 -6.64 4.74
C LEU A 21 -2.62 -8.03 4.52
N HIS A 22 -3.57 -8.46 5.35
CA HIS A 22 -4.25 -9.74 5.15
C HIS A 22 -4.91 -9.79 3.78
N LYS A 23 -5.75 -8.79 3.46
CA LYS A 23 -6.44 -8.66 2.16
C LYS A 23 -5.49 -8.65 0.96
N ARG A 24 -4.28 -8.12 1.13
CA ARG A 24 -3.26 -7.99 0.08
C ARG A 24 -2.34 -9.20 -0.06
N LEU A 25 -2.29 -10.07 0.95
CA LEU A 25 -1.39 -11.23 1.01
C LEU A 25 -2.13 -12.58 0.97
N HIS A 26 -3.43 -12.59 0.66
CA HIS A 26 -4.15 -13.85 0.38
C HIS A 26 -3.63 -14.53 -0.88
N GLY A 27 -3.62 -15.86 -0.89
CA GLY A 27 -2.96 -16.68 -1.93
C GLY A 27 -1.57 -17.16 -1.55
N CYS A 28 -1.14 -16.94 -0.30
CA CYS A 28 0.04 -17.57 0.27
C CYS A 28 -0.32 -18.97 0.79
N ILE A 29 -0.65 -19.87 -0.14
CA ILE A 29 -1.04 -21.25 0.15
C ILE A 29 0.22 -22.09 0.00
N SER A 30 0.51 -22.95 0.98
CA SER A 30 1.38 -24.12 0.76
C SER A 30 0.92 -24.80 -0.52
N THR A 31 1.83 -25.28 -1.34
CA THR A 31 1.49 -26.29 -2.34
C THR A 31 0.65 -27.39 -1.65
N GLY A 32 -0.66 -27.44 -1.93
CA GLY A 32 -1.66 -28.30 -1.28
C GLY A 32 -2.81 -27.52 -0.63
N CYS A 33 -4.04 -27.87 -1.01
CA CYS A 33 -5.35 -27.31 -0.59
C CYS A 33 -5.92 -26.20 -1.49
N ILE A 34 -6.56 -26.63 -2.58
CA ILE A 34 -7.64 -25.90 -3.25
C ILE A 34 -8.90 -26.16 -2.41
N PRO A 35 -9.54 -25.16 -1.78
CA PRO A 35 -10.95 -25.30 -1.43
C PRO A 35 -11.76 -24.93 -2.67
N GLU A 36 -12.28 -25.95 -3.35
CA GLU A 36 -13.44 -25.79 -4.22
C GLU A 36 -14.60 -25.31 -3.36
N GLN A 37 -15.02 -24.05 -3.49
CA GLN A 37 -16.41 -23.62 -3.41
C GLN A 37 -16.54 -22.10 -3.49
N GLY A 38 -17.44 -21.66 -4.39
CA GLY A 38 -18.22 -20.45 -4.16
C GLY A 38 -17.86 -19.21 -4.99
N PHE A 39 -17.87 -19.32 -6.32
CA PHE A 39 -18.14 -18.15 -7.19
C PHE A 39 -19.15 -18.55 -8.26
N LYS A 40 -20.41 -18.65 -7.85
CA LYS A 40 -21.57 -18.64 -8.76
C LYS A 40 -22.50 -17.52 -8.31
N ASP A 41 -22.12 -16.28 -8.64
CA ASP A 41 -23.10 -15.24 -8.90
C ASP A 41 -23.08 -14.98 -10.40
N MET A 42 -23.84 -15.84 -11.06
CA MET A 42 -24.28 -15.72 -12.43
C MET A 42 -25.55 -14.89 -12.39
N ILE A 43 -25.47 -13.61 -12.72
CA ILE A 43 -26.55 -12.86 -13.37
C ILE A 43 -25.92 -11.66 -14.10
N LEU A 44 -26.24 -11.61 -15.39
CA LEU A 44 -26.11 -10.51 -16.34
C LEU A 44 -24.71 -9.94 -16.61
N LEU A 45 -24.10 -10.41 -17.69
CA LEU A 45 -24.20 -9.71 -18.99
C LEU A 45 -23.54 -10.58 -20.07
N ARG A 46 -24.39 -11.35 -20.76
CA ARG A 46 -24.12 -11.79 -22.13
C ARG A 46 -24.44 -10.61 -23.04
N THR A 47 -23.47 -9.73 -23.25
CA THR A 47 -23.45 -8.86 -24.43
C THR A 47 -22.06 -8.98 -25.04
N ILE A 48 -22.07 -9.27 -26.33
CA ILE A 48 -20.99 -9.86 -27.11
C ILE A 48 -20.05 -8.77 -27.64
N GLN A 49 -18.75 -9.06 -27.55
CA GLN A 49 -17.61 -8.60 -28.35
C GLN A 49 -17.28 -7.10 -28.48
N MET A 50 -16.09 -6.70 -28.00
CA MET A 50 -15.12 -5.89 -28.77
C MET A 50 -13.73 -5.88 -28.09
N HIS A 51 -12.74 -6.28 -28.88
CA HIS A 51 -11.30 -6.06 -28.77
C HIS A 51 -10.49 -6.60 -27.57
N GLU A 52 -9.80 -7.70 -27.87
CA GLU A 52 -8.35 -7.88 -27.73
C GLU A 52 -7.57 -7.04 -26.70
N ASN A 53 -6.73 -7.79 -25.96
CA ASN A 53 -5.39 -7.40 -25.55
C ASN A 53 -5.25 -6.38 -24.42
N LEU A 54 -5.99 -6.51 -23.32
CA LEU A 54 -5.64 -5.83 -22.07
C LEU A 54 -5.98 -6.63 -20.80
N TRP A 55 -5.83 -7.95 -20.82
CA TRP A 55 -5.52 -8.66 -19.56
C TRP A 55 -4.01 -8.71 -19.40
N GLY A 56 -3.45 -7.55 -19.04
CA GLY A 56 -2.10 -7.43 -18.54
C GLY A 56 -1.85 -8.54 -17.53
N LYS A 57 -0.86 -9.38 -17.85
CA LYS A 57 -0.33 -10.52 -17.08
C LYS A 57 -0.74 -10.44 -15.60
N LYS A 58 -1.88 -11.04 -15.24
CA LYS A 58 -2.11 -11.44 -13.86
C LYS A 58 -1.19 -12.63 -13.64
N SER A 59 0.08 -12.34 -13.34
CA SER A 59 1.00 -13.34 -12.85
C SER A 59 0.39 -13.91 -11.58
N ASN A 60 -0.29 -15.05 -11.70
CA ASN A 60 -0.67 -15.91 -10.59
C ASN A 60 0.63 -16.48 -10.00
N ILE A 61 1.39 -15.62 -9.33
CA ILE A 61 2.51 -16.02 -8.50
C ILE A 61 1.90 -16.61 -7.25
N THR A 62 1.90 -17.94 -7.22
CA THR A 62 1.75 -18.75 -6.01
C THR A 62 2.70 -18.17 -4.98
N ILE A 63 2.17 -17.43 -3.99
CA ILE A 63 3.01 -16.74 -3.02
C ILE A 63 3.54 -17.83 -2.09
N THR A 64 4.80 -18.23 -2.23
CA THR A 64 5.42 -19.12 -1.24
C THR A 64 5.52 -18.40 0.10
N PHE A 65 5.32 -19.09 1.23
CA PHE A 65 5.42 -18.49 2.58
C PHE A 65 6.71 -17.71 2.84
N LYS A 66 7.81 -18.11 2.20
CA LYS A 66 9.12 -17.44 2.25
C LYS A 66 9.12 -16.05 1.58
N LYS A 67 8.08 -15.68 0.84
CA LYS A 67 7.99 -14.39 0.12
C LYS A 67 6.95 -13.45 0.74
N LYS A 68 6.33 -13.80 1.86
CA LYS A 68 5.19 -13.05 2.42
C LYS A 68 5.58 -11.70 3.00
N ALA A 69 6.60 -11.63 3.87
CA ALA A 69 7.12 -10.34 4.38
C ALA A 69 7.73 -9.45 3.26
N PRO A 70 8.59 -9.97 2.35
CA PRO A 70 9.04 -9.18 1.20
C PRO A 70 7.90 -8.66 0.32
N LYS A 71 6.86 -9.47 0.11
CA LYS A 71 5.66 -9.04 -0.64
C LYS A 71 4.86 -7.98 0.11
N ALA A 72 4.77 -8.06 1.43
CA ALA A 72 4.11 -7.04 2.25
C ALA A 72 4.74 -5.66 2.04
N ILE A 73 6.07 -5.59 2.02
CA ILE A 73 6.80 -4.34 1.79
C ILE A 73 6.53 -3.80 0.38
N LYS A 74 6.51 -4.66 -0.64
CA LYS A 74 6.15 -4.27 -2.01
C LYS A 74 4.73 -3.72 -2.11
N GLU A 75 3.78 -4.35 -1.42
CA GLU A 75 2.39 -3.88 -1.36
C GLU A 75 2.24 -2.55 -0.63
N ILE A 76 3.05 -2.30 0.41
CA ILE A 76 3.08 -1.01 1.10
C ILE A 76 3.64 0.08 0.17
N ARG A 77 4.74 -0.19 -0.56
CA ARG A 77 5.27 0.76 -1.55
C ARG A 77 4.24 1.09 -2.62
N LYS A 78 3.60 0.08 -3.19
CA LYS A 78 2.53 0.25 -4.19
C LYS A 78 1.33 1.03 -3.64
N PHE A 79 1.01 0.85 -2.35
CA PHE A 79 -0.04 1.61 -1.70
C PHE A 79 0.33 3.09 -1.55
N ALA A 80 1.57 3.37 -1.11
CA ALA A 80 2.07 4.74 -0.98
C ALA A 80 2.13 5.45 -2.33
N GLU A 81 2.66 4.79 -3.37
CA GLU A 81 2.70 5.30 -4.74
C GLU A 81 1.28 5.64 -5.24
N LYS A 82 0.29 4.78 -5.00
CA LYS A 82 -1.10 5.03 -5.42
C LYS A 82 -1.77 6.14 -4.61
N ALA A 83 -1.53 6.21 -3.29
CA ALA A 83 -2.19 7.17 -2.42
C ALA A 83 -1.60 8.59 -2.57
N MET A 84 -0.29 8.68 -2.77
CA MET A 84 0.42 9.96 -2.87
C MET A 84 0.73 10.38 -4.31
N GLY A 85 0.78 9.46 -5.26
CA GLY A 85 1.12 9.76 -6.65
C GLY A 85 2.61 10.03 -6.89
N THR A 86 3.49 9.68 -5.95
CA THR A 86 4.95 9.82 -6.08
C THR A 86 5.58 8.49 -6.46
N LYS A 87 6.51 8.49 -7.42
CA LYS A 87 7.24 7.26 -7.81
C LYS A 87 8.32 6.87 -6.79
N ASP A 88 9.00 7.84 -6.17
CA ASP A 88 9.97 7.57 -5.12
C ASP A 88 9.26 7.35 -3.77
N VAL A 89 9.39 6.14 -3.24
CA VAL A 89 8.82 5.74 -1.94
C VAL A 89 9.93 5.14 -1.08
N ARG A 90 10.28 5.88 -0.03
CA ARG A 90 11.29 5.52 0.97
C ARG A 90 10.60 4.90 2.18
N VAL A 91 10.96 3.66 2.48
CA VAL A 91 10.40 2.90 3.60
C VAL A 91 11.36 3.02 4.78
N ASP A 92 10.85 3.50 5.91
CA ASP A 92 11.67 3.66 7.11
C ASP A 92 12.10 2.32 7.72
N VAL A 93 13.22 2.35 8.44
CA VAL A 93 13.80 1.19 9.10
C VAL A 93 12.90 0.69 10.23
N LYS A 94 12.21 1.56 10.97
CA LYS A 94 11.27 1.15 12.04
C LYS A 94 10.11 0.35 11.46
N LEU A 95 9.59 0.78 10.30
CA LEU A 95 8.54 0.07 9.58
C LEU A 95 9.01 -1.29 9.08
N ASN A 96 10.23 -1.36 8.53
CA ASN A 96 10.81 -2.63 8.14
C ASN A 96 10.96 -3.57 9.36
N LYS A 97 11.55 -3.12 10.46
CA LYS A 97 11.68 -3.91 11.69
C LYS A 97 10.33 -4.41 12.21
N HIS A 98 9.29 -3.57 12.21
CA HIS A 98 7.96 -3.98 12.66
C HIS A 98 7.36 -5.10 11.80
N ILE A 99 7.50 -5.03 10.47
CA ILE A 99 7.01 -6.06 9.54
C ILE A 99 7.75 -7.39 9.73
N TRP A 100 9.07 -7.33 9.95
CA TRP A 100 9.94 -8.49 10.10
C TRP A 100 10.00 -9.06 11.52
N SER A 101 9.49 -8.35 12.54
CA SER A 101 9.54 -8.73 13.96
C SER A 101 9.00 -10.14 14.26
N ARG A 102 7.94 -10.55 13.56
CA ARG A 102 7.26 -11.85 13.72
C ARG A 102 7.78 -12.93 12.75
N GLY A 103 8.83 -12.61 11.98
CA GLY A 103 9.41 -13.48 10.97
C GLY A 103 8.69 -13.49 9.63
N ILE A 104 9.28 -14.20 8.67
CA ILE A 104 8.95 -14.11 7.23
C ILE A 104 7.53 -14.56 6.87
N ARG A 105 6.96 -15.51 7.64
CA ARG A 105 5.63 -16.10 7.40
C ARG A 105 4.51 -15.35 8.12
N SER A 106 4.82 -14.67 9.23
CA SER A 106 3.82 -14.13 10.15
C SER A 106 3.78 -12.60 10.12
N VAL A 107 3.49 -12.04 8.95
CA VAL A 107 3.30 -10.59 8.81
C VAL A 107 2.08 -10.11 9.62
N PRO A 108 2.13 -8.93 10.29
CA PRO A 108 0.97 -8.32 10.92
C PRO A 108 -0.24 -8.22 9.98
N ARG A 109 -1.46 -8.50 10.48
CA ARG A 109 -2.67 -8.50 9.64
C ARG A 109 -3.04 -7.10 9.14
N ARG A 110 -2.89 -6.10 10.00
CA ARG A 110 -3.13 -4.68 9.73
C ARG A 110 -1.98 -3.88 10.31
N ILE A 111 -1.60 -2.81 9.64
CA ILE A 111 -0.53 -1.92 10.08
C ILE A 111 -0.98 -0.47 9.93
N ARG A 112 -0.71 0.33 10.96
CA ARG A 112 -0.94 1.77 10.97
C ARG A 112 0.33 2.45 10.48
N VAL A 113 0.23 3.24 9.42
CA VAL A 113 1.37 3.80 8.70
C VAL A 113 1.14 5.27 8.48
N ARG A 114 2.14 6.09 8.82
CA ARG A 114 2.19 7.50 8.47
C ARG A 114 2.97 7.65 7.16
N ILE A 115 2.39 8.36 6.21
CA ILE A 115 3.01 8.65 4.91
C ILE A 115 3.11 10.16 4.81
N ALA A 116 4.34 10.65 4.80
CA ALA A 116 4.67 12.06 4.62
C ALA A 116 5.23 12.26 3.22
N ARG A 117 4.65 13.19 2.45
CA ARG A 117 5.25 13.62 1.19
C ARG A 117 6.12 14.83 1.47
N ARG A 118 7.43 14.73 1.22
CA ARG A 118 8.41 15.80 1.41
C ARG A 118 9.02 16.20 0.07
N ARG A 119 9.53 17.44 0.02
CA ARG A 119 10.31 17.93 -1.13
C ARG A 119 11.71 17.35 -1.07
N ASN A 120 12.24 16.98 -2.22
CA ASN A 120 13.62 16.54 -2.35
C ASN A 120 14.51 17.75 -2.65
N ASP A 121 15.65 17.84 -1.96
CA ASP A 121 16.60 18.93 -2.12
C ASP A 121 17.81 18.54 -3.01
N ASP A 122 17.90 17.28 -3.45
CA ASP A 122 18.99 16.84 -4.35
C ASP A 122 18.72 17.29 -5.81
N GLU A 123 19.66 18.02 -6.41
CA GLU A 123 19.55 18.57 -7.77
C GLU A 123 19.51 17.49 -8.87
N ASP A 124 20.02 16.28 -8.63
CA ASP A 124 20.01 15.16 -9.59
C ASP A 124 18.74 14.27 -9.51
N ALA A 125 17.76 14.63 -8.67
CA ALA A 125 16.57 13.81 -8.48
C ALA A 125 15.60 13.92 -9.67
N LYS A 126 15.14 12.76 -10.17
CA LYS A 126 14.19 12.67 -11.28
C LYS A 126 12.78 13.19 -10.94
N GLU A 127 12.45 13.27 -9.66
CA GLU A 127 11.13 13.68 -9.16
C GLU A 127 11.33 14.62 -7.97
N GLU A 128 10.55 15.70 -7.91
CA GLU A 128 10.68 16.77 -6.89
C GLU A 128 10.16 16.33 -5.51
N LEU A 129 9.29 15.32 -5.46
CA LEU A 129 8.59 14.89 -4.25
C LEU A 129 8.85 13.40 -3.99
N TYR A 130 9.22 13.07 -2.76
CA TYR A 130 9.31 11.69 -2.29
C TYR A 130 8.34 11.43 -1.14
N SER A 131 7.89 10.17 -1.03
CA SER A 131 7.08 9.73 0.10
C SER A 131 7.95 8.98 1.11
N LEU A 132 8.00 9.47 2.35
CA LEU A 132 8.57 8.78 3.49
C LEU A 132 7.47 8.02 4.25
N VAL A 133 7.70 6.74 4.49
CA VAL A 133 6.72 5.84 5.11
C VAL A 133 7.24 5.37 6.47
N THR A 134 6.59 5.80 7.54
CA THR A 134 6.94 5.47 8.94
C THR A 134 5.81 4.70 9.63
N VAL A 135 6.14 4.03 10.75
CA VAL A 135 5.11 3.41 11.60
C VAL A 135 4.40 4.51 12.38
N ALA A 136 3.07 4.49 12.35
CA ALA A 136 2.27 5.35 13.22
C ALA A 136 1.97 4.63 14.53
N GLU A 137 1.82 5.40 15.60
CA GLU A 137 1.45 4.87 16.90
C GLU A 137 0.03 4.29 16.86
N ILE A 138 -0.17 3.15 17.51
CA ILE A 138 -1.46 2.49 17.59
C ILE A 138 -2.12 3.00 18.88
N PRO A 139 -3.25 3.73 18.81
CA PRO A 139 -3.95 4.15 20.02
C PRO A 139 -4.42 2.91 20.80
N ALA A 140 -4.46 3.03 22.14
CA ALA A 140 -4.81 1.93 23.05
C ALA A 140 -6.20 1.34 22.79
N GLU A 141 -7.11 2.13 22.19
CA GLU A 141 -8.48 1.75 21.80
C GLU A 141 -8.53 0.72 20.65
N GLY A 142 -7.39 0.44 20.01
CA GLY A 142 -7.23 -0.60 18.99
C GLY A 142 -7.44 -0.10 17.56
N LEU A 143 -7.30 -1.01 16.58
CA LEU A 143 -7.24 -0.67 15.14
C LEU A 143 -8.61 -0.60 14.45
N LYS A 144 -9.72 -0.74 15.18
CA LYS A 144 -11.07 -0.83 14.60
C LYS A 144 -11.64 0.59 14.42
N GLY A 145 -12.27 0.87 13.28
CA GLY A 145 -12.93 2.17 13.04
C GLY A 145 -12.03 3.35 12.69
N LEU A 146 -10.72 3.27 12.92
CA LEU A 146 -9.84 4.39 12.56
C LEU A 146 -9.64 4.50 11.03
N GLY A 147 -10.24 5.53 10.45
CA GLY A 147 -10.07 5.92 9.05
C GLY A 147 -8.72 6.58 8.76
N THR A 148 -8.67 7.30 7.63
CA THR A 148 -7.53 8.12 7.24
C THR A 148 -7.54 9.43 8.01
N LYS A 149 -6.45 9.75 8.71
CA LYS A 149 -6.29 11.02 9.42
C LYS A 149 -5.24 11.86 8.70
N VAL A 150 -5.56 13.12 8.39
CA VAL A 150 -4.55 14.10 7.93
C VAL A 150 -3.87 14.62 9.20
N ILE A 151 -2.55 14.69 9.17
CA ILE A 151 -1.74 15.19 10.29
C ILE A 151 -0.94 16.38 9.76
N ASP A 152 -0.88 17.43 10.55
CA ASP A 152 0.00 18.55 10.30
C ASP A 152 1.34 18.24 11.00
N ASP A 153 2.46 18.50 10.31
CA ASP A 153 3.81 18.18 10.83
C ASP A 153 4.15 18.97 12.12
N ASP A 154 3.31 19.94 12.53
CA ASP A 154 3.50 20.80 13.71
C ASP A 154 2.96 20.21 15.03
N ASP A 155 2.16 19.14 15.01
CA ASP A 155 1.54 18.52 16.21
C ASP A 155 2.39 17.40 16.85
N GLU A 156 3.71 17.50 16.81
CA GLU A 156 4.63 16.48 17.39
C GLU A 156 4.87 16.64 18.90
#